data_AF-T0MPL9-F1
#
_entry.id   AF-T0MPL9-F1
#
_cell.length_a   1.000
_cell.length_b   1.000
_cell.length_c   1.000
_cell.angle_alpha   90.00
_cell.angle_beta   90.00
_cell.angle_gamma   90.00
#
_symmetry.space_group_name_H-M   'P 1'
#
loop_
_entity.id
_entity.type
_entity.pdbx_description
1 polymer ?
#
loop_
_entity_poly.entity_id
_entity_poly.type
_entity_poly.pdbx_seq_one_letter_code
_entity_poly.pdbx_strand_id
1 'polypeptide(L)'
;MYFIIETNETVRVPPEHLGEEYEATAKSIAVKNVEGKIGVLDRDIVRDANDRKYINLLVMESDLDGEGRIVHGDGGVYQEVKMKILAFQPMMQEVVEGDVADVKKFGAFVSIGPLEGLLHVSQVMDDRIEVDEENKRMTGKDTKRDLKTGDLVRARIVALSLSDSKLEESKIGLTMRQNFLGKFSWLKGEAK
;
A
#
# COMPACT_ATOMS: atom_id res chain seq x y z
N MET A 1 -2.64 -1.29 7.47
CA MET A 1 -1.78 -1.71 8.61
C MET A 1 -0.33 -1.94 8.15
N TYR A 2 0.65 -1.47 8.93
CA TYR A 2 2.08 -1.73 8.69
C TYR A 2 2.59 -2.86 9.59
N PHE A 3 3.48 -3.70 9.08
CA PHE A 3 4.09 -4.80 9.85
C PHE A 3 5.45 -5.17 9.28
N ILE A 4 6.23 -5.95 10.04
CA ILE A 4 7.50 -6.49 9.62
C ILE A 4 7.31 -7.97 9.29
N ILE A 5 7.85 -8.41 8.17
CA ILE A 5 7.87 -9.82 7.77
C ILE A 5 9.30 -10.31 7.57
N GLU A 6 9.58 -11.55 7.98
CA GLU A 6 10.80 -12.25 7.61
C GLU A 6 10.49 -13.22 6.46
N THR A 7 11.27 -13.14 5.38
CA THR A 7 11.13 -14.04 4.24
C THR A 7 12.49 -14.37 3.65
N ASN A 8 12.56 -15.49 2.94
CA ASN A 8 13.73 -15.87 2.17
C ASN A 8 13.41 -15.73 0.67
N GLU A 9 14.39 -15.30 -0.11
CA GLU A 9 14.32 -15.25 -1.58
C GLU A 9 15.55 -15.95 -2.16
N THR A 10 15.35 -16.86 -3.10
CA THR A 10 16.46 -17.48 -3.82
C THR A 10 16.78 -16.68 -5.07
N VAL A 11 18.01 -16.17 -5.17
CA VAL A 11 18.48 -15.38 -6.30
C VAL A 11 19.56 -16.11 -7.09
N ARG A 12 19.57 -15.89 -8.40
CA ARG A 12 20.64 -16.37 -9.28
C ARG A 12 21.68 -15.28 -9.46
N VAL A 13 22.89 -15.51 -8.97
CA VAL A 13 24.06 -14.65 -9.18
C VAL A 13 24.79 -15.11 -10.45
N PRO A 14 24.91 -14.24 -11.49
CA PRO A 14 25.64 -14.59 -12.70
C PRO A 14 27.14 -14.87 -12.45
N PRO A 15 27.79 -15.71 -13.27
CA PRO A 15 29.22 -16.01 -13.16
C PRO A 15 30.12 -14.77 -13.14
N GLU A 16 29.72 -13.72 -13.86
CA GLU A 16 30.45 -12.45 -14.00
C GLU A 16 30.57 -11.68 -12.68
N HIS A 17 29.67 -11.93 -11.73
CA HIS A 17 29.61 -11.26 -10.43
C HIS A 17 30.05 -12.18 -9.28
N LEU A 18 30.73 -13.29 -9.60
CA LEU A 18 31.34 -14.15 -8.58
C LEU A 18 32.68 -13.55 -8.12
N GLY A 19 33.02 -13.75 -6.84
CA GLY A 19 34.23 -13.21 -6.22
C GLY A 19 33.90 -12.21 -5.10
N GLU A 20 34.64 -11.10 -5.05
CA GLU A 20 34.54 -10.10 -3.96
C GLU A 20 33.16 -9.42 -3.88
N GLU A 21 32.46 -9.30 -5.00
CA GLU A 21 31.13 -8.67 -5.07
C GLU A 21 29.96 -9.65 -4.94
N TYR A 22 30.23 -10.94 -4.67
CA TYR A 22 29.21 -11.98 -4.65
C TYR A 22 28.05 -11.67 -3.67
N GLU A 23 28.40 -11.39 -2.42
CA GLU A 23 27.42 -11.14 -1.35
C GLU A 23 26.60 -9.88 -1.64
N ALA A 24 27.27 -8.79 -2.02
CA ALA A 24 26.62 -7.53 -2.34
C ALA A 24 25.68 -7.68 -3.54
N THR A 25 26.08 -8.44 -4.55
CA THR A 25 25.26 -8.71 -5.73
C THR A 25 24.05 -9.57 -5.39
N ALA A 26 24.22 -10.65 -4.62
CA ALA A 26 23.12 -11.49 -4.18
C ALA A 26 22.08 -10.69 -3.39
N LYS A 27 22.52 -9.90 -2.41
CA LYS A 27 21.65 -9.01 -1.62
C LYS A 27 20.93 -7.99 -2.51
N SER A 28 21.65 -7.32 -3.41
CA SER A 28 21.08 -6.32 -4.32
C SER A 28 20.01 -6.91 -5.26
N ILE A 29 20.25 -8.09 -5.83
CA ILE A 29 19.27 -8.79 -6.66
C ILE A 29 18.04 -9.18 -5.82
N ALA A 30 18.25 -9.68 -4.59
CA ALA A 30 17.15 -10.09 -3.72
C ALA A 30 16.25 -8.91 -3.34
N VAL A 31 16.86 -7.79 -2.92
CA VAL A 31 16.16 -6.54 -2.60
C VAL A 31 15.34 -6.07 -3.79
N LYS A 32 15.95 -5.98 -4.98
CA LYS A 32 15.25 -5.57 -6.21
C LYS A 32 14.12 -6.52 -6.59
N ASN A 33 14.25 -7.81 -6.26
CA ASN A 33 13.22 -8.80 -6.54
C ASN A 33 12.02 -8.70 -5.60
N VAL A 34 12.13 -8.07 -4.44
CA VAL A 34 11.03 -8.02 -3.46
C VAL A 34 10.45 -6.63 -3.27
N GLU A 35 11.24 -5.56 -3.32
CA GLU A 35 10.78 -4.19 -3.08
C GLU A 35 9.76 -3.73 -4.12
N GLY A 36 8.69 -3.10 -3.64
CA GLY A 36 7.57 -2.63 -4.47
C GLY A 36 6.70 -3.75 -5.04
N LYS A 37 7.01 -5.02 -4.76
CA LYS A 37 6.19 -6.15 -5.19
C LYS A 37 5.14 -6.54 -4.15
N ILE A 38 4.12 -7.24 -4.63
CA ILE A 38 3.02 -7.73 -3.80
C ILE A 38 3.40 -9.11 -3.29
N GLY A 39 3.42 -9.25 -1.96
CA GLY A 39 3.53 -10.53 -1.28
C GLY A 39 2.15 -11.11 -0.98
N VAL A 40 2.11 -12.43 -0.77
CA VAL A 40 0.90 -13.16 -0.38
C VAL A 40 1.20 -13.91 0.91
N LEU A 41 0.45 -13.60 1.97
CA LEU A 41 0.50 -14.30 3.24
C LEU A 41 0.01 -15.73 3.05
N ASP A 42 0.57 -16.63 3.86
CA ASP A 42 0.17 -18.03 3.87
C ASP A 42 -1.32 -18.18 4.19
N ARG A 43 -1.95 -19.17 3.55
CA ARG A 43 -3.36 -19.53 3.73
C ARG A 43 -3.66 -19.95 5.15
N ASP A 44 -2.67 -20.50 5.85
CA ASP A 44 -2.82 -20.96 7.22
C ASP A 44 -2.90 -19.78 8.22
N ILE A 45 -2.41 -18.60 7.84
CA ILE A 45 -2.41 -17.40 8.69
C ILE A 45 -3.68 -16.55 8.45
N VAL A 46 -4.10 -16.38 7.18
CA VAL A 46 -5.26 -15.56 6.83
C VAL A 46 -6.22 -16.32 5.91
N ARG A 47 -7.45 -16.54 6.40
CA ARG A 47 -8.48 -17.33 5.70
C ARG A 47 -9.08 -16.62 4.50
N ASP A 48 -9.28 -15.30 4.58
CA ASP A 48 -9.84 -14.53 3.46
C ASP A 48 -8.80 -14.36 2.34
N ALA A 49 -9.21 -14.52 1.09
CA ALA A 49 -8.34 -14.32 -0.07
C ALA A 49 -7.97 -12.86 -0.29
N ASN A 50 -8.87 -11.94 0.04
CA ASN A 50 -8.66 -10.51 -0.16
C ASN A 50 -7.69 -9.93 0.87
N ASP A 51 -7.69 -10.48 2.08
CA ASP A 51 -6.82 -10.04 3.18
C ASP A 51 -5.46 -10.75 3.19
N ARG A 52 -5.10 -11.51 2.16
CA ARG A 52 -3.79 -12.20 2.11
C ARG A 52 -2.69 -11.37 1.48
N LYS A 53 -3.02 -10.32 0.72
CA LYS A 53 -2.05 -9.56 -0.05
C LYS A 53 -1.47 -8.41 0.77
N TYR A 54 -0.16 -8.20 0.65
CA TYR A 54 0.56 -7.09 1.24
C TYR A 54 1.59 -6.56 0.26
N ILE A 55 2.08 -5.35 0.51
CA ILE A 55 3.06 -4.68 -0.33
C ILE A 55 4.37 -4.61 0.42
N ASN A 56 5.44 -5.08 -0.21
CA ASN A 56 6.80 -4.89 0.30
C ASN A 56 7.23 -3.45 0.05
N LEU A 57 7.53 -2.72 1.12
CA LEU A 57 7.93 -1.31 1.02
C LEU A 57 9.43 -1.15 1.01
N LEU A 58 10.10 -1.73 1.99
CA LEU A 58 11.53 -1.52 2.21
C LEU A 58 12.15 -2.76 2.83
N VAL A 59 13.27 -3.22 2.29
CA VAL A 59 14.10 -4.22 2.94
C VAL A 59 14.96 -3.52 3.99
N MET A 60 14.75 -3.85 5.25
CA MET A 60 15.49 -3.26 6.38
C MET A 60 16.82 -3.98 6.62
N GLU A 61 16.80 -5.30 6.50
CA GLU A 61 17.96 -6.17 6.71
C GLU A 61 17.95 -7.25 5.63
N SER A 62 19.13 -7.62 5.13
CA SER A 62 19.30 -8.72 4.18
C SER A 62 20.64 -9.41 4.42
N ASP A 63 20.62 -10.73 4.54
CA ASP A 63 21.78 -11.57 4.81
C ASP A 63 21.71 -12.87 4.01
N LEU A 64 22.88 -13.42 3.67
CA LEU A 64 22.95 -14.71 3.01
C LEU A 64 22.49 -15.79 3.99
N ASP A 65 21.63 -16.68 3.51
CA ASP A 65 21.17 -17.83 4.28
C ASP A 65 21.80 -19.11 3.70
N GLY A 66 22.81 -19.63 4.41
CA GLY A 66 23.54 -20.84 4.00
C GLY A 66 24.40 -20.68 2.74
N GLU A 67 24.81 -21.83 2.19
CA GLU A 67 25.69 -21.92 1.03
C GLU A 67 24.92 -21.82 -0.30
N GLY A 68 25.49 -21.11 -1.26
CA GLY A 68 24.98 -21.07 -2.62
C GLY A 68 25.14 -22.41 -3.34
N ARG A 69 24.19 -22.74 -4.23
CA ARG A 69 24.20 -23.99 -5.01
C ARG A 69 24.28 -23.73 -6.51
N ILE A 70 24.99 -24.58 -7.22
CA ILE A 70 25.08 -24.55 -8.69
C ILE A 70 24.13 -25.62 -9.25
N VAL A 71 23.33 -25.22 -10.24
CA VAL A 71 22.44 -26.13 -10.96
C VAL A 71 23.13 -26.63 -12.22
N HIS A 72 23.06 -27.93 -12.50
CA HIS A 72 23.68 -28.50 -13.69
C HIS A 72 23.19 -27.80 -14.97
N GLY A 73 24.13 -27.34 -15.81
CA GLY A 73 23.83 -26.62 -17.04
C GLY A 73 23.66 -25.10 -16.86
N ASP A 74 23.71 -24.59 -15.63
CA ASP A 74 23.73 -23.16 -15.34
C ASP A 74 25.05 -22.78 -14.64
N GLY A 75 25.79 -21.82 -15.20
CA GLY A 75 27.02 -21.31 -14.60
C GLY A 75 26.80 -20.38 -13.40
N GLY A 76 25.55 -19.97 -13.13
CA GLY A 76 25.21 -19.13 -12.00
C GLY A 76 25.15 -19.87 -10.67
N VAL A 77 25.32 -19.12 -9.58
CA VAL A 77 25.12 -19.61 -8.22
C VAL A 77 23.75 -19.17 -7.72
N TYR A 78 22.95 -20.11 -7.24
CA TYR A 78 21.68 -19.85 -6.59
C TYR A 78 21.91 -19.69 -5.10
N GLN A 79 21.69 -18.48 -4.60
CA GLN A 79 21.90 -18.10 -3.21
C GLN A 79 20.57 -17.77 -2.57
N GLU A 80 20.31 -18.34 -1.39
CA GLU A 80 19.19 -17.93 -0.56
C GLU A 80 19.58 -16.71 0.25
N VAL A 81 18.72 -15.70 0.26
CA VAL A 81 18.91 -14.45 1.00
C VAL A 81 17.72 -14.28 1.94
N LYS A 82 18.01 -14.27 3.24
CA LYS A 82 17.03 -13.98 4.28
C LYS A 82 16.90 -12.47 4.44
N MET A 83 15.66 -11.98 4.51
CA MET A 83 15.36 -10.55 4.58
C MET A 83 14.32 -10.23 5.65
N LYS A 84 14.48 -9.07 6.29
CA LYS A 84 13.41 -8.42 7.05
C LYS A 84 12.85 -7.26 6.25
N ILE A 85 11.55 -7.31 6.00
CA ILE A 85 10.87 -6.37 5.10
C ILE A 85 9.80 -5.62 5.87
N LEU A 86 9.79 -4.29 5.74
CA LEU A 86 8.65 -3.47 6.13
C LEU A 86 7.56 -3.62 5.08
N ALA A 87 6.40 -4.13 5.50
CA ALA A 87 5.26 -4.40 4.65
C ALA A 87 4.06 -3.52 5.03
N PHE A 88 3.22 -3.25 4.04
CA PHE A 88 1.92 -2.60 4.22
C PHE A 88 0.79 -3.46 3.68
N GLN A 89 -0.21 -3.68 4.50
CA GLN A 89 -1.41 -4.42 4.15
C GLN A 89 -2.65 -3.56 4.48
N PRO A 90 -3.41 -3.10 3.48
CA PRO A 90 -4.70 -2.49 3.74
C PRO A 90 -5.71 -3.59 4.14
N MET A 91 -6.51 -3.34 5.18
CA MET A 91 -7.52 -4.31 5.64
C MET A 91 -8.93 -3.81 5.38
N MET A 92 -9.84 -4.73 5.06
CA MET A 92 -11.26 -4.40 4.93
C MET A 92 -11.81 -3.85 6.26
N GLN A 93 -12.61 -2.78 6.19
CA GLN A 93 -13.14 -2.04 7.36
C GLN A 93 -12.10 -1.32 8.22
N GLU A 94 -10.82 -1.27 7.82
CA GLU A 94 -9.79 -0.49 8.51
C GLU A 94 -10.12 1.00 8.46
N VAL A 95 -9.96 1.68 9.60
CA VAL A 95 -10.00 3.13 9.67
C VAL A 95 -8.61 3.65 9.39
N VAL A 96 -8.48 4.48 8.36
CA VAL A 96 -7.24 5.04 7.86
C VAL A 96 -7.29 6.56 7.93
N GLU A 97 -6.13 7.16 8.13
CA GLU A 97 -5.92 8.60 8.08
C GLU A 97 -5.03 8.91 6.89
N GLY A 98 -5.30 10.01 6.21
CA GLY A 98 -4.62 10.32 4.96
C GLY A 98 -4.88 11.72 4.46
N ASP A 99 -4.07 12.14 3.50
CA ASP A 99 -4.17 13.43 2.83
C ASP A 99 -4.94 13.31 1.52
N VAL A 100 -5.82 14.26 1.23
CA VAL A 100 -6.47 14.35 -0.08
C VAL A 100 -5.43 14.73 -1.13
N ALA A 101 -5.06 13.79 -1.99
CA ALA A 101 -4.08 13.97 -3.06
C ALA A 101 -4.67 14.72 -4.27
N ASP A 102 -5.89 14.38 -4.69
CA ASP A 102 -6.57 15.02 -5.81
C ASP A 102 -8.09 14.98 -5.65
N VAL A 103 -8.78 15.90 -6.33
CA VAL A 103 -10.24 15.99 -6.38
C VAL A 103 -10.69 16.01 -7.84
N LYS A 104 -11.67 15.15 -8.15
CA LYS A 104 -12.32 15.02 -9.46
C LYS A 104 -13.84 15.07 -9.29
N LYS A 105 -14.58 15.23 -10.41
CA LYS A 105 -16.06 15.20 -10.43
C LYS A 105 -16.69 14.02 -9.70
N PHE A 106 -16.07 12.84 -9.80
CA PHE A 106 -16.63 11.61 -9.24
C PHE A 106 -16.16 11.30 -7.81
N GLY A 107 -15.24 12.08 -7.24
CA GLY A 107 -14.70 11.79 -5.91
C GLY A 107 -13.35 12.46 -5.62
N ALA A 108 -12.78 12.09 -4.49
CA ALA A 108 -11.46 12.51 -4.05
C ALA A 108 -10.53 11.31 -3.91
N PHE A 109 -9.26 11.48 -4.27
CA PHE A 109 -8.22 10.50 -4.01
C PHE A 109 -7.53 10.85 -2.70
N VAL A 110 -7.43 9.88 -1.80
CA VAL A 110 -6.82 10.02 -0.48
C VAL A 110 -5.61 9.11 -0.42
N SER A 111 -4.45 9.67 -0.13
CA SER A 111 -3.23 8.89 0.11
C SER A 111 -3.32 8.22 1.48
N ILE A 112 -3.25 6.90 1.52
CA ILE A 112 -3.37 6.09 2.76
C ILE A 112 -2.07 5.31 3.05
N GLY A 113 -0.94 5.88 2.64
CA GLY A 113 0.39 5.28 2.74
C GLY A 113 0.97 5.05 1.34
N PRO A 114 1.34 3.82 0.95
CA PRO A 114 1.90 3.51 -0.37
C PRO A 114 0.85 3.42 -1.48
N LEU A 115 -0.43 3.58 -1.15
CA LEU A 115 -1.57 3.45 -2.07
C LEU A 115 -2.49 4.66 -1.94
N GLU A 116 -3.24 4.90 -3.01
CA GLU A 116 -4.33 5.88 -3.04
C GLU A 116 -5.69 5.18 -2.98
N GLY A 117 -6.55 5.65 -2.10
CA GLY A 117 -7.94 5.23 -2.01
C GLY A 117 -8.87 6.22 -2.68
N LEU A 118 -9.86 5.71 -3.40
CA LEU A 118 -10.93 6.50 -3.99
C LEU A 118 -12.07 6.68 -2.98
N LEU A 119 -12.29 7.93 -2.61
CA LEU A 119 -13.48 8.38 -1.90
C LEU A 119 -14.50 8.88 -2.92
N HIS A 120 -15.45 8.03 -3.29
CA HIS A 120 -16.50 8.40 -4.25
C HIS A 120 -17.33 9.59 -3.72
N VAL A 121 -17.82 10.47 -4.60
CA VAL A 121 -18.58 11.68 -4.22
C VAL A 121 -19.74 11.36 -3.27
N SER A 122 -20.46 10.26 -3.50
CA SER A 122 -21.57 9.85 -2.63
C SER A 122 -21.15 9.35 -1.24
N GLN A 123 -19.86 9.19 -0.98
CA GLN A 123 -19.27 8.68 0.26
C GLN A 123 -18.47 9.76 1.03
N VAL A 124 -18.41 11.00 0.53
CA VAL A 124 -17.63 12.10 1.14
C VAL A 124 -18.32 12.66 2.39
N MET A 125 -19.60 13.02 2.28
CA MET A 125 -20.39 13.59 3.36
C MET A 125 -21.88 13.34 3.12
N ASP A 126 -22.70 13.50 4.16
CA ASP A 126 -24.15 13.40 4.07
C ASP A 126 -24.76 14.75 3.63
N ASP A 127 -24.49 15.13 2.37
CA ASP A 127 -24.92 16.42 1.80
C ASP A 127 -25.04 16.31 0.26
N ARG A 128 -25.68 17.30 -0.36
CA ARG A 128 -25.60 17.55 -1.80
C ARG A 128 -24.28 18.26 -2.10
N ILE A 129 -23.37 17.54 -2.77
CA ILE A 129 -22.03 18.01 -3.05
C ILE A 129 -21.96 18.72 -4.40
N GLU A 130 -21.34 19.90 -4.39
CA GLU A 130 -20.89 20.63 -5.57
C GLU A 130 -19.38 20.47 -5.73
N VAL A 131 -18.93 20.10 -6.93
CA VAL A 131 -17.51 19.84 -7.22
C VAL A 131 -16.97 20.91 -8.14
N ASP A 132 -15.91 21.55 -7.66
CA ASP A 132 -15.11 22.52 -8.39
C ASP A 132 -13.77 21.86 -8.75
N GLU A 133 -13.69 21.32 -9.97
CA GLU A 133 -12.48 20.62 -10.45
C GLU A 133 -11.29 21.55 -10.67
N GLU A 134 -11.54 22.82 -10.97
CA GLU A 134 -10.49 23.80 -11.23
C GLU A 134 -9.77 24.15 -9.93
N ASN A 135 -10.54 24.39 -8.87
CA ASN A 135 -10.00 24.69 -7.54
C ASN A 135 -9.76 23.44 -6.67
N LYS A 136 -9.93 22.23 -7.23
CA LYS A 136 -9.71 20.96 -6.53
C LYS A 136 -10.45 20.86 -5.20
N ARG A 137 -11.73 21.21 -5.22
CA ARG A 137 -12.55 21.34 -4.02
C ARG A 137 -13.95 20.77 -4.22
N MET A 138 -14.47 20.16 -3.17
CA MET A 138 -15.85 19.72 -3.04
C MET A 138 -16.49 20.49 -1.89
N THR A 139 -17.73 20.95 -2.07
CA THR A 139 -18.47 21.70 -1.05
C THR A 139 -19.88 21.15 -0.89
N GLY A 140 -20.32 20.92 0.34
CA GLY A 140 -21.70 20.59 0.66
C GLY A 140 -22.61 21.81 0.60
N LYS A 141 -23.78 21.71 -0.04
CA LYS A 141 -24.71 22.84 -0.18
C LYS A 141 -25.41 23.19 1.12
N ASP A 142 -25.79 22.19 1.90
CA ASP A 142 -26.58 22.38 3.11
C ASP A 142 -25.70 22.67 4.32
N THR A 143 -24.62 21.90 4.49
CA THR A 143 -23.70 21.99 5.62
C THR A 143 -22.58 23.02 5.42
N LYS A 144 -22.33 23.45 4.18
CA LYS A 144 -21.19 24.29 3.78
C LYS A 144 -19.81 23.68 4.14
N ARG A 145 -19.75 22.37 4.41
CA ARG A 145 -18.49 21.65 4.64
C ARG A 145 -17.71 21.59 3.34
N ASP A 146 -16.41 21.86 3.42
CA ASP A 146 -15.50 21.82 2.28
C ASP A 146 -14.44 20.72 2.43
N LEU A 147 -14.09 20.10 1.31
CA LEU A 147 -12.98 19.17 1.17
C LEU A 147 -12.13 19.58 -0.03
N LYS A 148 -10.82 19.78 0.16
CA LYS A 148 -9.89 20.17 -0.89
C LYS A 148 -8.60 19.36 -0.83
N THR A 149 -7.82 19.42 -1.91
CA THR A 149 -6.46 18.85 -1.91
C THR A 149 -5.62 19.39 -0.75
N GLY A 150 -4.88 18.49 -0.10
CA GLY A 150 -4.06 18.76 1.08
C GLY A 150 -4.82 18.75 2.41
N ASP A 151 -6.14 18.51 2.41
CA ASP A 151 -6.86 18.30 3.65
C ASP A 151 -6.56 16.92 4.25
N LEU A 152 -6.36 16.89 5.56
CA LEU A 152 -6.28 15.65 6.34
C LEU A 152 -7.69 15.10 6.60
N VAL A 153 -7.87 13.82 6.32
CA VAL A 153 -9.12 13.10 6.52
C VAL A 153 -8.91 11.80 7.28
N ARG A 154 -9.98 11.38 7.95
CA ARG A 154 -10.13 10.03 8.48
C ARG A 154 -11.24 9.31 7.71
N ALA A 155 -10.91 8.18 7.10
CA ALA A 155 -11.84 7.41 6.28
C ALA A 155 -11.80 5.93 6.68
N ARG A 156 -12.76 5.15 6.21
CA ARG A 156 -12.78 3.69 6.37
C ARG A 156 -12.69 3.00 5.02
N ILE A 157 -11.89 1.94 4.93
CA ILE A 157 -11.81 1.07 3.76
C ILE A 157 -13.09 0.24 3.65
N VAL A 158 -13.80 0.36 2.53
CA VAL A 158 -15.08 -0.34 2.26
C VAL A 158 -15.03 -1.22 1.02
N ALA A 159 -13.97 -1.15 0.23
CA ALA A 159 -13.71 -2.06 -0.86
C ALA A 159 -12.20 -2.21 -1.04
N LEU A 160 -11.74 -3.43 -1.25
CA LEU A 160 -10.33 -3.72 -1.49
C LEU A 160 -10.21 -4.67 -2.68
N SER A 161 -9.45 -4.24 -3.69
CA SER A 161 -9.14 -5.04 -4.86
C SER A 161 -7.69 -4.77 -5.26
N LEU A 162 -6.76 -5.54 -4.70
CA LEU A 162 -5.34 -5.46 -5.03
C LEU A 162 -5.04 -6.30 -6.28
N SER A 163 -4.46 -5.67 -7.31
CA SER A 163 -3.98 -6.37 -8.51
C SER A 163 -2.84 -7.34 -8.14
N ASP A 164 -2.58 -8.35 -8.96
CA ASP A 164 -1.45 -9.27 -8.75
C ASP A 164 -0.14 -8.73 -9.37
N SER A 165 -0.25 -7.81 -10.33
CA SER A 165 0.87 -7.43 -11.19
C SER A 165 1.38 -6.01 -10.95
N LYS A 166 0.48 -5.03 -10.75
CA LYS A 166 0.84 -3.62 -10.60
C LYS A 166 0.08 -2.96 -9.47
N LEU A 167 0.80 -2.24 -8.61
CA LEU A 167 0.21 -1.50 -7.50
C LEU A 167 -0.79 -0.43 -7.98
N GLU A 168 -0.47 0.26 -9.08
CA GLU A 168 -1.31 1.32 -9.68
C GLU A 168 -2.69 0.84 -10.14
N GLU A 169 -2.83 -0.45 -10.46
CA GLU A 169 -4.11 -1.03 -10.89
C GLU A 169 -4.98 -1.44 -9.69
N SER A 170 -4.45 -1.35 -8.47
CA SER A 170 -5.17 -1.68 -7.25
C SER A 170 -6.22 -0.63 -6.94
N LYS A 171 -7.43 -1.10 -6.61
CA LYS A 171 -8.58 -0.23 -6.32
C LYS A 171 -8.96 -0.36 -4.86
N ILE A 172 -8.95 0.77 -4.16
CA ILE A 172 -9.36 0.86 -2.77
C ILE A 172 -10.53 1.85 -2.69
N GLY A 173 -11.66 1.39 -2.18
CA GLY A 173 -12.83 2.23 -1.92
C GLY A 173 -12.82 2.73 -0.49
N LEU A 174 -13.01 4.03 -0.30
CA LEU A 174 -13.09 4.67 1.00
C LEU A 174 -14.49 5.24 1.26
N THR A 175 -14.85 5.37 2.54
CA THR A 175 -16.03 6.13 2.99
C THR A 175 -15.70 7.06 4.16
N MET A 176 -16.41 8.19 4.22
CA MET A 176 -16.41 9.12 5.35
C MET A 176 -17.83 9.39 5.88
N ARG A 177 -18.87 8.72 5.36
CA ARG A 177 -20.27 8.94 5.75
C ARG A 177 -20.70 8.21 7.02
N GLN A 178 -19.76 7.69 7.78
CA GLN A 178 -20.03 7.03 9.05
C GLN A 178 -19.63 7.95 10.19
N ASN A 179 -20.23 7.73 11.37
CA ASN A 179 -19.91 8.50 12.56
C ASN A 179 -18.39 8.45 12.85
N PHE A 180 -17.85 9.57 13.30
CA PHE A 180 -16.43 9.77 13.63
C PHE A 180 -15.44 9.72 12.45
N LEU A 181 -15.94 9.75 11.21
CA LEU A 181 -15.14 9.88 9.99
C LEU A 181 -15.34 11.25 9.33
N GLY A 182 -14.43 11.62 8.43
CA GLY A 182 -14.45 12.89 7.71
C GLY A 182 -13.15 13.68 7.84
N LYS A 183 -13.18 14.92 7.34
CA LYS A 183 -12.09 15.88 7.54
C LYS A 183 -11.94 16.18 9.03
N PHE A 184 -10.70 16.23 9.52
CA PHE A 184 -10.44 16.47 10.94
C PHE A 184 -11.05 17.76 11.49
N SER A 185 -11.19 18.79 10.65
CA SER A 185 -11.86 20.04 11.05
C SER A 185 -13.34 19.84 11.35
N TRP A 186 -14.02 18.90 10.69
CA TRP A 186 -15.43 18.58 10.95
C TRP A 186 -15.59 17.84 12.28
N LEU A 187 -14.69 16.90 12.56
CA LEU A 187 -14.70 16.08 13.76
C LEU A 187 -14.52 16.88 15.05
N LYS A 188 -13.71 17.94 15.02
CA LYS A 188 -13.52 18.85 16.17
C LYS A 188 -14.79 19.61 16.55
N GLY A 189 -15.73 19.80 15.61
CA GLY A 189 -17.01 20.48 15.85
C GLY A 189 -18.07 19.58 16.49
N GLU A 190 -17.98 18.26 16.30
CA GLU A 190 -18.97 17.27 16.77
C GLU A 190 -18.68 16.76 18.20
N ALA A 191 -17.49 17.03 18.75
CA ALA A 191 -17.07 16.59 20.08
C ALA A 191 -17.50 17.53 21.23
N LYS A 192 -18.59 18.30 21.05
CA LYS A 192 -19.16 19.22 22.05
C LYS A 192 -20.50 18.75 22.58
#